data_AF-A0A6A3J407-F1
#
_entry.id   AF-A0A6A3J407-F1
#
_cell.length_a   1.000
_cell.length_b   1.000
_cell.length_c   1.000
_cell.angle_alpha   90.00
_cell.angle_beta   90.00
_cell.angle_gamma   90.00
#
_symmetry.space_group_name_H-M   'P 1'
#
loop_
_entity.id
_entity.type
_entity.pdbx_description
1 polymer ?
#
loop_
_entity_poly.entity_id
_entity_poly.type
_entity_poly.pdbx_seq_one_letter_code
_entity_poly.pdbx_strand_id
1 'polypeptide(L)'
;MGRAPENATVLIEGLPELDPLLKVARSLCSVQNGQTIVEIYNSSYEDLVIRKGTALAAATVVPDSAFSTTDSGRTSPAEKSHSDPRES
;
A
#
# COMPACT_ATOMS: atom_id res chain seq x y z
N MET A 1 10.78 14.86 -10.32
CA MET A 1 9.99 13.84 -9.61
C MET A 1 8.60 13.80 -10.22
N GLY A 2 8.04 12.60 -10.43
CA GLY A 2 6.66 12.44 -10.89
C GLY A 2 5.65 12.64 -9.76
N ARG A 3 4.38 12.87 -10.11
CA ARG A 3 3.28 12.94 -9.14
C ARG A 3 2.36 11.73 -9.37
N ALA A 4 2.14 10.94 -8.33
CA ALA A 4 1.17 9.85 -8.38
C ALA A 4 -0.27 10.42 -8.51
N PRO A 5 -1.17 9.75 -9.25
CA PRO A 5 -2.59 10.13 -9.28
C PRO A 5 -3.22 10.08 -7.89
N GLU A 6 -4.27 10.86 -7.68
CA GLU A 6 -5.08 10.80 -6.46
C GLU A 6 -5.71 9.41 -6.31
N ASN A 7 -5.82 8.92 -5.06
CA ASN A 7 -6.33 7.58 -4.72
C ASN A 7 -5.52 6.39 -5.26
N ALA A 8 -4.44 6.61 -6.01
CA ALA A 8 -3.59 5.52 -6.47
C ALA A 8 -2.97 4.78 -5.29
N THR A 9 -2.85 3.45 -5.39
CA THR A 9 -2.04 2.68 -4.46
C THR A 9 -0.57 2.87 -4.80
N VAL A 10 0.24 3.19 -3.80
CA VAL A 10 1.69 3.30 -3.94
C VAL A 10 2.39 2.38 -2.94
N LEU A 11 3.51 1.81 -3.38
CA LEU A 11 4.48 1.15 -2.54
C LEU A 11 5.49 2.19 -2.07
N ILE A 12 5.62 2.36 -0.76
CA ILE A 12 6.60 3.21 -0.11
C ILE A 12 7.78 2.35 0.33
N GLU A 13 8.99 2.76 -0.05
CA GLU A 13 10.23 2.06 0.29
C GLU A 13 11.33 3.05 0.65
N GLY A 14 12.19 2.71 1.62
CA GLY A 14 13.37 3.50 1.93
C GLY A 14 14.34 3.57 0.75
N LEU A 15 15.01 4.71 0.60
CA LEU A 15 16.02 4.88 -0.45
C LEU A 15 17.29 4.07 -0.12
N PRO A 16 17.99 3.52 -1.13
CA PRO A 16 19.28 2.85 -0.92
C PRO A 16 20.33 3.72 -0.24
N GLU A 17 20.29 5.04 -0.49
CA GLU A 17 21.24 6.02 0.05
C GLU A 17 20.85 6.57 1.43
N LEU A 18 19.75 6.07 2.02
CA LEU A 18 19.30 6.50 3.35
C LEU A 18 20.33 6.11 4.42
N ASP A 19 20.48 6.97 5.44
CA ASP A 19 21.29 6.67 6.62
C ASP A 19 20.90 5.29 7.20
N PRO A 20 21.83 4.36 7.41
CA PRO A 20 21.52 3.04 7.95
C PRO A 20 20.83 3.05 9.32
N LEU A 21 20.96 4.13 10.10
CA LEU A 21 20.31 4.31 11.41
C LEU A 21 18.86 4.78 11.29
N LEU A 22 18.43 5.17 10.09
CA LEU A 22 17.07 5.58 9.81
C LEU A 22 16.40 4.52 8.92
N LYS A 23 15.37 3.87 9.45
CA LYS A 23 14.63 2.83 8.72
C LYS A 23 13.29 3.37 8.27
N VAL A 24 12.93 3.12 7.01
CA VAL A 24 11.58 3.36 6.51
C VAL A 24 10.83 2.05 6.53
N ALA A 25 9.63 2.03 7.10
CA ALA A 25 8.76 0.87 7.02
C ALA A 25 8.24 0.73 5.58
N ARG A 26 8.43 -0.45 4.99
CA ARG A 26 7.89 -0.74 3.65
C ARG A 26 6.38 -0.90 3.75
N SER A 27 5.62 -0.05 3.05
CA SER A 27 4.15 -0.03 3.18
C SER A 27 3.46 0.17 1.83
N LEU A 28 2.26 -0.40 1.71
CA LEU A 28 1.32 -0.08 0.62
C LEU A 28 0.25 0.85 1.18
N CYS A 29 0.07 2.01 0.56
CA CYS A 29 -0.93 2.98 0.98
C CYS A 29 -1.55 3.70 -0.21
N SER A 30 -2.74 4.29 0.00
CA SER A 30 -3.37 5.15 -0.99
C SER A 30 -2.86 6.58 -0.85
N VAL A 31 -2.66 7.25 -1.98
CA VAL A 31 -2.43 8.70 -2.01
C VAL A 31 -3.72 9.41 -1.56
N GLN A 32 -3.59 10.30 -0.58
CA GLN A 32 -4.69 11.13 -0.07
C GLN A 32 -4.29 12.60 -0.11
N ASN A 33 -5.09 13.43 -0.77
CA ASN A 33 -4.84 14.85 -1.00
C ASN A 33 -3.45 15.11 -1.62
N GLY A 34 -3.02 14.24 -2.54
CA GLY A 34 -1.69 14.28 -3.15
C GLY A 34 -0.54 14.02 -2.18
N GLN A 35 -0.79 13.45 -1.00
CA GLN A 35 0.20 13.13 0.03
C GLN A 35 0.11 11.66 0.45
N THR A 36 1.18 11.17 1.06
CA THR A 36 1.29 9.83 1.63
C THR A 36 1.99 9.93 2.97
N ILE A 37 1.63 9.05 3.90
CA ILE A 37 2.33 8.95 5.19
C ILE A 37 3.50 7.98 5.01
N VAL A 38 4.65 8.37 5.53
CA VAL A 38 5.85 7.52 5.58
C VAL A 38 6.17 7.29 7.05
N GLU A 39 6.19 6.03 7.46
CA GLU A 39 6.61 5.65 8.80
C GLU A 39 8.12 5.42 8.83
N ILE A 40 8.77 6.02 9.83
CA ILE A 40 10.21 6.06 9.96
C ILE A 40 10.59 5.68 11.39
N TYR A 41 11.63 4.86 11.52
CA TYR A 41 12.20 4.42 12.79
C TYR A 41 13.65 4.88 12.91
N ASN A 42 13.96 5.58 14.00
CA ASN A 42 15.33 5.85 14.41
C ASN A 42 15.85 4.64 15.19
N SER A 43 16.80 3.90 14.62
CA SER A 43 17.45 2.76 15.27
C SER A 43 18.71 3.14 16.05
N SER A 44 19.03 4.44 16.14
CA SER A 44 20.10 4.96 16.98
C SER A 44 19.65 5.06 18.44
N TYR A 45 20.63 5.12 19.34
CA TYR A 45 20.42 5.54 20.74
C TYR A 45 20.43 7.06 20.90
N GLU A 46 20.80 7.78 19.84
CA GLU A 46 20.91 9.24 19.80
C GLU A 46 19.80 9.84 18.92
N ASP A 47 19.53 11.13 19.10
CA ASP A 47 18.59 11.88 18.28
C ASP A 47 19.11 12.07 16.85
N LEU A 48 18.22 11.89 15.87
CA LEU A 48 18.49 12.17 14.46
C LEU A 48 17.65 13.35 13.97
N VAL A 49 18.27 14.22 13.19
CA VAL A 49 17.61 15.41 12.61
C VAL A 49 17.37 15.19 11.12
N ILE A 50 16.11 15.08 10.72
CA ILE A 50 15.70 15.07 9.32
C ILE A 50 15.41 16.50 8.87
N ARG A 51 16.13 16.99 7.87
CA ARG A 51 15.95 18.33 7.33
C ARG A 51 14.83 18.35 6.28
N LYS A 52 14.13 19.48 6.18
CA LYS A 52 13.14 19.68 5.11
C LYS A 52 13.83 19.52 3.75
N GLY A 53 13.23 18.72 2.87
CA GLY A 53 13.76 18.41 1.54
C GLY A 53 14.70 17.22 1.48
N THR A 54 15.06 16.60 2.62
CA THR A 54 15.75 15.31 2.63
C THR A 54 14.87 14.26 1.97
N ALA A 55 15.42 13.55 0.98
CA ALA A 55 14.76 12.40 0.37
C ALA A 55 14.92 11.18 1.29
N LEU A 56 13.80 10.54 1.65
CA LEU A 56 13.77 9.45 2.64
C LEU A 56 13.29 8.14 2.02
N ALA A 57 12.28 8.24 1.15
CA ALA A 57 11.61 7.10 0.55
C ALA A 57 11.30 7.37 -0.92
N ALA A 58 11.17 6.30 -1.69
CA ALA A 58 10.54 6.29 -3.00
C ALA A 58 9.08 5.85 -2.87
N ALA A 59 8.23 6.42 -3.73
CA ALA A 59 6.83 6.01 -3.89
C ALA A 59 6.64 5.48 -5.32
N THR A 60 6.30 4.20 -5.43
CA THR A 60 6.06 3.54 -6.71
C THR A 60 4.58 3.28 -6.88
N VAL A 61 3.96 3.80 -7.94
CA VAL A 61 2.55 3.50 -8.24
C VAL A 61 2.40 2.02 -8.55
N VAL A 62 1.50 1.37 -7.82
CA VAL A 62 1.13 -0.03 -8.05
C VAL A 62 -0.12 -0.03 -8.92
N PRO A 63 -0.11 -0.69 -10.09
CA PRO A 63 -1.29 -0.74 -10.95
C PRO A 63 -2.38 -1.61 -10.33
N ASP A 64 -3.66 -1.26 -10.54
CA ASP A 64 -4.81 -2.02 -10.05
C ASP A 64 -4.79 -3.49 -10.47
N SER A 65 -4.20 -3.77 -11.64
CA SER A 65 -4.00 -5.14 -12.14
C SER A 65 -3.15 -6.02 -11.21
N ALA A 66 -2.31 -5.43 -10.35
CA ALA A 66 -1.52 -6.16 -9.37
C ALA A 66 -2.38 -6.76 -8.24
N PHE A 67 -3.60 -6.27 -8.05
CA PHE A 67 -4.57 -6.77 -7.06
C PHE A 67 -5.66 -7.65 -7.68
N SER A 68 -5.65 -7.82 -9.00
CA SER A 68 -6.62 -8.65 -9.69
C SER A 68 -6.36 -10.12 -9.37
N THR A 69 -7.35 -10.83 -8.81
CA THR A 69 -7.26 -12.28 -8.74
C THR A 69 -7.46 -12.84 -10.14
N THR A 70 -6.53 -13.67 -10.63
CA THR A 70 -6.81 -14.49 -11.81
C THR A 70 -8.04 -15.33 -11.47
N ASP A 71 -9.15 -15.07 -12.15
CA ASP A 71 -10.34 -15.92 -12.05
C ASP A 71 -10.00 -17.26 -12.70
N SER A 72 -9.24 -18.12 -12.01
CA SER A 72 -9.03 -19.49 -12.43
C SER A 72 -10.27 -20.29 -12.06
N GLY A 73 -11.38 -19.98 -12.73
CA GLY A 73 -12.59 -20.80 -12.86
C GLY A 73 -12.93 -21.67 -11.66
N ARG A 74 -13.06 -21.10 -10.46
CA ARG A 74 -13.81 -21.78 -9.40
C ARG A 74 -15.28 -21.47 -9.65
N THR A 75 -15.88 -22.23 -10.57
CA THR A 75 -17.31 -22.47 -10.54
C THR A 75 -17.65 -23.07 -9.19
N SER A 76 -18.08 -22.24 -8.24
CA SER A 76 -18.78 -22.68 -7.04
C SER A 76 -20.00 -23.49 -7.49
N PRO A 77 -20.22 -24.73 -7.02
CA PRO A 77 -21.48 -25.43 -7.30
C PRO A 77 -22.61 -24.58 -6.73
N ALA A 78 -23.55 -24.23 -7.60
CA ALA A 78 -24.72 -23.42 -7.29
C ALA A 78 -25.32 -23.78 -5.92
N GLU A 79 -25.51 -22.78 -5.07
CA GLU A 79 -26.41 -22.89 -3.93
C GLU A 79 -27.80 -23.21 -4.50
N LYS A 80 -28.25 -24.45 -4.33
CA LYS A 80 -29.64 -24.80 -4.59
C LYS A 80 -30.48 -24.08 -3.55
N SER A 81 -31.17 -23.03 -3.99
CA SER A 81 -32.25 -22.40 -3.24
C SER A 81 -33.29 -23.46 -2.88
N HIS A 82 -33.37 -23.80 -1.59
CA HIS A 82 -34.48 -24.56 -1.05
C HIS A 82 -35.67 -23.60 -0.91
N SER A 83 -36.57 -23.60 -1.90
CA SER A 83 -37.90 -23.02 -1.73
C SER A 83 -38.71 -23.95 -0.83
N ASP A 84 -39.06 -23.48 0.37
CA ASP A 84 -39.93 -24.19 1.32
C ASP A 84 -41.40 -23.99 0.89
N PRO A 85 -42.17 -25.06 0.58
CA PRO A 85 -43.51 -24.89 0.03
C PRO A 85 -44.55 -24.98 1.14
N ARG A 86 -44.57 -24.04 2.10
CA ARG A 86 -45.67 -23.93 3.08
C ARG A 86 -45.90 -22.50 3.54
N GLU A 87 -46.51 -21.69 2.69
CA GLU A 87 -47.51 -20.72 3.15
C GLU A 87 -48.68 -20.73 2.16
N SER A 88 -49.83 -21.19 2.65
CA SER A 88 -51.17 -21.01 2.10
C SER A 88 -52.14 -20.96 3.28
#